data_AF-A0A517T282-F1
#
_entry.id   AF-A0A517T282-F1
#
_cell.length_a   1.000
_cell.length_b   1.000
_cell.length_c   1.000
_cell.angle_alpha   90.00
_cell.angle_beta   90.00
_cell.angle_gamma   90.00
#
_symmetry.space_group_name_H-M   'P 1'
#
loop_
_entity.id
_entity.type
_entity.pdbx_description
1 polymer ?
#
loop_
_entity_poly.entity_id
_entity_poly.type
_entity_poly.pdbx_seq_one_letter_code
_entity_poly.pdbx_strand_id
1 'polypeptide(L)'
;MSGPQLAISNEFMEALAKLPKSQRKKVQEFAKKFRADPKSSAINYEKIHNMADDRVRTVRIDQKYRAVVLHPDTGNTYVLVWVDNHDEAMDWARNRTFEVHPETQSLQILNVEQVQRAVDQAKAAPPPVKSLFANDDDTILSFGVPAVLLPAVRQLRTKVQLSELEGVLPIEAYEALVWLAEGESVEDVRQYVGMLAEQESKLASAELSQEDTSIAENQSARRFSRVDSDDELDRILSAPLEQWRVFLHPLQKQMTQQSFSGPTLVLGGAGTGKTIVAMHRARKLASSIQSDMRVLFTTFTKNLAENVKSVLETLCGDEMERIDVQHVHEHAMSWLRTSGPTQVATDEEIALAWDQVAVASASEHLFHATVLFQQIQ
;
A
#
# COMPACT_ATOMS: atom_id res chain seq x y z
N MET A 1 27.72 22.79 -6.28
CA MET A 1 26.93 22.25 -5.15
C MET A 1 25.53 22.03 -5.68
N SER A 2 25.07 20.78 -5.71
CA SER A 2 23.71 20.43 -6.11
C SER A 2 22.71 21.20 -5.22
N GLY A 3 21.65 21.74 -5.80
CA GLY A 3 20.63 22.52 -5.09
C GLY A 3 19.88 21.70 -4.03
N PRO A 4 18.93 22.32 -3.29
CA PRO A 4 18.09 21.60 -2.34
C PRO A 4 17.28 20.52 -3.04
N GLN A 5 17.35 19.28 -2.53
CA GLN A 5 16.59 18.15 -3.05
C GLN A 5 15.43 17.84 -2.11
N LEU A 6 14.32 17.36 -2.67
CA LEU A 6 13.12 17.03 -1.93
C LEU A 6 12.79 15.55 -2.16
N ALA A 7 12.54 14.83 -1.07
CA ALA A 7 12.01 13.49 -1.07
C ALA A 7 10.65 13.51 -0.34
N ILE A 8 9.69 12.71 -0.80
CA ILE A 8 8.33 12.71 -0.25
C ILE A 8 7.96 11.32 0.24
N SER A 9 7.58 11.23 1.51
CA SER A 9 7.14 9.98 2.13
C SER A 9 5.76 9.52 1.67
N ASN A 10 5.47 8.23 1.76
CA ASN A 10 4.12 7.69 1.57
C ASN A 10 3.13 8.29 2.57
N GLU A 11 3.52 8.42 3.84
CA GLU A 11 2.70 8.98 4.92
C GLU A 11 2.32 10.45 4.63
N PHE A 12 3.23 11.23 4.04
CA PHE A 12 2.94 12.58 3.57
C PHE A 12 1.89 12.58 2.46
N MET A 13 1.99 11.66 1.50
CA MET A 13 1.03 11.57 0.40
C MET A 13 -0.37 11.17 0.89
N GLU A 14 -0.45 10.24 1.84
CA GLU A 14 -1.71 9.88 2.50
C GLU A 14 -2.32 11.05 3.26
N ALA A 15 -1.51 11.82 3.99
CA ALA A 15 -1.96 13.02 4.70
C ALA A 15 -2.44 14.11 3.73
N LEU A 16 -1.66 14.38 2.68
CA LEU A 16 -1.97 15.36 1.64
C LEU A 16 -3.33 15.06 0.98
N ALA A 17 -3.62 13.79 0.73
CA ALA A 17 -4.82 13.41 0.02
C ALA A 17 -6.11 13.59 0.86
N LYS A 18 -5.99 13.62 2.19
CA LYS A 18 -7.08 13.96 3.11
C LYS A 18 -7.40 15.45 3.11
N LEU A 19 -6.51 16.29 2.55
CA LEU A 19 -6.69 17.75 2.53
C LEU A 19 -7.67 18.22 1.45
N PRO A 20 -8.38 19.35 1.70
CA PRO A 20 -9.19 20.01 0.68
C PRO A 20 -8.39 20.32 -0.59
N LYS A 21 -9.02 20.26 -1.76
CA LYS A 21 -8.36 20.49 -3.06
C LYS A 21 -7.61 21.82 -3.14
N SER A 22 -8.14 22.88 -2.52
CA SER A 22 -7.47 24.17 -2.44
C SER A 22 -6.17 24.12 -1.64
N GLN A 23 -6.11 23.32 -0.58
CA GLN A 23 -4.93 23.17 0.26
C GLN A 23 -3.88 22.29 -0.40
N ARG A 24 -4.28 21.24 -1.13
CA ARG A 24 -3.37 20.43 -1.95
C ARG A 24 -2.60 21.28 -2.96
N LYS A 25 -3.25 22.25 -3.61
CA LYS A 25 -2.58 23.22 -4.50
C LYS A 25 -1.56 24.08 -3.77
N LYS A 26 -1.86 24.54 -2.55
CA LYS A 26 -0.89 25.32 -1.75
C LYS A 26 0.32 24.48 -1.35
N VAL A 27 0.15 23.20 -1.08
CA VAL A 27 1.26 22.28 -0.82
C VAL A 27 2.15 22.12 -2.05
N GLN A 28 1.56 22.01 -3.25
CA GLN A 28 2.31 22.00 -4.52
C GLN A 28 3.14 23.27 -4.72
N GLU A 29 2.52 24.44 -4.56
CA GLU A 29 3.22 25.73 -4.65
C GLU A 29 4.31 25.89 -3.59
N PHE A 30 4.05 25.41 -2.37
CA PHE A 30 5.02 25.37 -1.29
C PHE A 30 6.22 24.49 -1.66
N ALA A 31 5.99 23.27 -2.15
CA ALA A 31 7.06 22.34 -2.46
C ALA A 31 8.01 22.89 -3.55
N LYS A 32 7.48 23.60 -4.55
CA LYS A 32 8.30 24.32 -5.55
C LYS A 32 9.16 25.42 -4.92
N LYS A 33 8.56 26.27 -4.07
CA LYS A 33 9.28 27.33 -3.33
C LYS A 33 10.36 26.74 -2.42
N PHE A 34 10.04 25.63 -1.76
CA PHE A 34 10.95 24.94 -0.85
C PHE A 34 12.16 24.38 -1.58
N ARG A 35 11.98 23.78 -2.77
CA ARG A 35 13.10 23.31 -3.60
C ARG A 35 13.99 24.45 -4.10
N ALA A 36 13.41 25.62 -4.37
CA ALA A 36 14.17 26.79 -4.76
C ALA A 36 15.02 27.37 -3.60
N ASP A 37 14.42 27.53 -2.41
CA ASP A 37 15.10 28.01 -1.21
C ASP A 37 14.38 27.56 0.07
N PRO A 38 14.83 26.47 0.74
CA PRO A 38 14.22 25.94 1.96
C PRO A 38 14.25 26.89 3.15
N LYS A 39 15.18 27.87 3.15
CA LYS A 39 15.44 28.76 4.28
C LYS A 39 14.87 30.16 4.07
N SER A 40 14.08 30.35 3.01
CA SER A 40 13.33 31.58 2.77
C SER A 40 12.51 31.96 3.99
N SER A 41 12.48 33.25 4.34
CA SER A 41 11.73 33.76 5.50
C SER A 41 10.23 33.47 5.43
N ALA A 42 9.67 33.28 4.23
CA ALA A 42 8.28 32.92 4.01
C ALA A 42 7.94 31.47 4.43
N ILE A 43 8.92 30.57 4.42
CA ILE A 43 8.73 29.15 4.75
C ILE A 43 8.57 28.95 6.26
N ASN A 44 9.13 29.85 7.07
CA ASN A 44 9.10 29.74 8.53
C ASN A 44 9.56 28.34 8.97
N TYR A 45 10.83 28.07 8.69
CA TYR A 45 11.51 26.80 8.93
C TYR A 45 11.94 26.68 10.39
N GLU A 46 11.10 26.07 11.22
CA GLU A 46 11.24 26.10 12.68
C GLU A 46 11.64 24.73 13.25
N LYS A 47 12.45 24.75 14.31
CA LYS A 47 12.68 23.57 15.16
C LYS A 47 11.45 23.34 16.03
N ILE A 48 11.09 22.07 16.23
CA ILE A 48 10.11 21.71 17.27
C ILE A 48 10.85 21.63 18.61
N HIS A 49 10.40 22.41 19.60
CA HIS A 49 10.95 22.32 20.95
C HIS A 49 10.62 20.97 21.60
N ASN A 50 11.55 20.43 22.40
CA ASN A 50 11.43 19.17 23.12
C ASN A 50 11.27 17.92 22.23
N MET A 51 11.76 17.99 20.99
CA MET A 51 11.94 16.82 20.14
C MET A 51 13.21 16.05 20.51
N ALA A 52 13.14 14.72 20.49
CA ALA A 52 14.33 13.87 20.63
C ALA A 52 15.20 13.89 19.36
N ASP A 53 14.57 13.95 18.18
CA ASP A 53 15.26 14.03 16.90
C ASP A 53 15.43 15.50 16.46
N ASP A 54 16.68 15.94 16.47
CA ASP A 54 17.09 17.31 16.18
C ASP A 54 17.03 17.67 14.69
N ARG A 55 16.70 16.73 13.81
CA ARG A 55 16.45 16.95 12.38
C ARG A 55 15.04 17.42 12.08
N VAL A 56 14.09 17.18 12.98
CA VAL A 56 12.68 17.43 12.67
C VAL A 56 12.38 18.92 12.66
N ARG A 57 11.73 19.38 11.61
CA ARG A 57 11.38 20.78 11.37
C ARG A 57 9.93 20.88 10.98
N THR A 58 9.30 22.01 11.34
CA THR A 58 8.03 22.38 10.75
C THR A 58 8.19 23.56 9.81
N VAL A 59 7.37 23.54 8.77
CA VAL A 59 7.39 24.53 7.70
C VAL A 59 5.98 24.98 7.39
N ARG A 60 5.82 26.26 7.06
CA ARG A 60 4.54 26.89 6.77
C ARG A 60 4.08 26.56 5.35
N ILE A 61 2.88 26.00 5.24
CA ILE A 61 2.17 25.91 3.96
C ILE A 61 1.31 27.16 3.78
N ASP A 62 0.49 27.48 4.79
CA ASP A 62 -0.25 28.74 4.90
C ASP A 62 -0.45 29.11 6.37
N GLN A 63 -1.38 30.03 6.68
CA GLN A 63 -1.61 30.43 8.08
C GLN A 63 -2.17 29.29 8.97
N LYS A 64 -2.80 28.28 8.38
CA LYS A 64 -3.46 27.19 9.10
C LYS A 64 -2.69 25.88 9.03
N TYR A 65 -2.07 25.58 7.89
CA TYR A 65 -1.43 24.29 7.62
C TYR A 65 0.09 24.36 7.73
N ARG A 66 0.66 23.29 8.28
CA ARG A 66 2.10 23.05 8.41
C ARG A 66 2.45 21.71 7.76
N ALA A 67 3.67 21.61 7.25
CA ALA A 67 4.27 20.32 6.94
C ALA A 67 5.40 20.03 7.93
N VAL A 68 5.68 18.74 8.12
CA VAL A 68 6.80 18.22 8.89
C VAL A 68 7.86 17.75 7.91
N VAL A 69 9.09 18.21 8.13
CA VAL A 69 10.26 17.95 7.27
C VAL A 69 11.37 17.37 8.11
N LEU A 70 12.05 16.33 7.60
CA LEU A 70 13.35 15.92 8.12
C LEU A 70 14.45 16.72 7.42
N HIS A 71 15.23 17.44 8.22
CA HIS A 71 16.44 18.10 7.79
C HIS A 71 17.55 17.06 7.53
N PRO A 72 18.35 17.20 6.46
CA PRO A 72 19.49 16.31 6.24
C PRO A 72 20.54 16.45 7.35
N ASP A 73 21.06 15.32 7.86
CA ASP A 73 22.28 15.33 8.70
C ASP A 73 23.50 15.71 7.85
N THR A 74 23.52 15.24 6.61
CA THR A 74 24.57 15.48 5.61
C THR A 74 23.95 15.62 4.23
N GLY A 75 24.51 16.48 3.37
CA GLY A 75 23.98 16.74 2.03
C GLY A 75 22.82 17.74 2.04
N ASN A 76 22.02 17.73 0.97
CA ASN A 76 20.99 18.74 0.69
C ASN A 76 19.58 18.15 0.49
N THR A 77 19.34 16.91 0.92
CA THR A 77 18.06 16.20 0.72
C THR A 77 17.15 16.35 1.93
N TYR A 78 16.00 16.97 1.72
CA TYR A 78 14.96 17.18 2.73
C TYR A 78 13.82 16.19 2.49
N VAL A 79 13.28 15.61 3.56
CA VAL A 79 12.21 14.61 3.45
C VAL A 79 10.90 15.17 4.00
N LEU A 80 9.86 15.27 3.17
CA LEU A 80 8.50 15.61 3.59
C LEU A 80 7.83 14.37 4.18
N VAL A 81 7.51 14.43 5.47
CA VAL A 81 6.98 13.28 6.23
C VAL A 81 5.52 13.40 6.65
N TRP A 82 5.01 14.62 6.80
CA TRP A 82 3.60 14.85 7.14
C TRP A 82 3.10 16.22 6.72
N VAL A 83 1.78 16.38 6.53
CA VAL A 83 1.13 17.69 6.32
C VAL A 83 -0.24 17.70 6.99
N ASP A 84 -0.51 18.73 7.80
CA ASP A 84 -1.77 18.88 8.51
C ASP A 84 -2.01 20.32 8.98
N ASN A 85 -3.11 20.56 9.68
CA ASN A 85 -3.28 21.76 10.49
C ASN A 85 -2.10 21.93 11.48
N HIS A 86 -1.87 23.17 11.90
CA HIS A 86 -0.72 23.55 12.71
C HIS A 86 -0.46 22.65 13.92
N ASP A 87 -1.46 22.48 14.78
CA ASP A 87 -1.28 21.79 16.06
C ASP A 87 -1.21 20.28 15.86
N GLU A 88 -2.03 19.74 14.97
CA GLU A 88 -2.07 18.33 14.60
C GLU A 88 -0.76 17.87 13.95
N ALA A 89 -0.13 18.71 13.11
CA ALA A 89 1.19 18.40 12.55
C ALA A 89 2.28 18.37 13.64
N MET A 90 2.21 19.26 14.63
CA MET A 90 3.14 19.29 15.75
C MET A 90 2.95 18.09 16.68
N ASP A 91 1.72 17.74 17.00
CA ASP A 91 1.39 16.59 17.84
C ASP A 91 1.72 15.27 17.15
N TRP A 92 1.46 15.18 15.84
CA TRP A 92 1.94 14.08 15.02
C TRP A 92 3.45 13.97 15.15
N ALA A 93 4.20 15.04 14.87
CA ALA A 93 5.66 14.98 14.93
C ALA A 93 6.18 14.53 16.30
N ARG A 94 5.65 15.07 17.41
CA ARG A 94 6.08 14.72 18.78
C ARG A 94 5.86 13.25 19.14
N ASN A 95 4.88 12.60 18.52
CA ASN A 95 4.56 11.20 18.74
C ASN A 95 5.20 10.28 17.68
N ARG A 96 6.29 10.72 17.02
CA ARG A 96 7.09 9.87 16.12
C ARG A 96 8.58 9.98 16.41
N THR A 97 9.28 8.88 16.15
CA THR A 97 10.73 8.85 16.04
C THR A 97 11.13 8.45 14.62
N PHE A 98 12.30 8.93 14.21
CA PHE A 98 12.84 8.74 12.87
C PHE A 98 14.22 8.10 13.00
N GLU A 99 14.37 6.87 12.49
CA GLU A 99 15.61 6.12 12.61
C GLU A 99 16.03 5.59 11.25
N VAL A 100 17.33 5.62 10.95
CA VAL A 100 17.87 4.95 9.76
C VAL A 100 18.36 3.59 10.22
N HIS A 101 17.75 2.53 9.70
CA HIS A 101 18.13 1.18 10.06
C HIS A 101 19.54 0.86 9.54
N PRO A 102 20.47 0.34 10.36
CA PRO A 102 21.89 0.26 10.00
C PRO A 102 22.18 -0.70 8.85
N GLU A 103 21.43 -1.80 8.72
CA GLU A 103 21.68 -2.81 7.69
C GLU A 103 20.93 -2.52 6.39
N THR A 104 19.63 -2.20 6.51
CA THR A 104 18.76 -1.95 5.35
C THR A 104 18.87 -0.52 4.84
N GLN A 105 19.49 0.37 5.62
CA GLN A 105 19.62 1.81 5.35
C GLN A 105 18.28 2.54 5.13
N SER A 106 17.17 1.88 5.46
CA SER A 106 15.83 2.44 5.33
C SER A 106 15.53 3.41 6.47
N LEU A 107 14.96 4.56 6.13
CA LEU A 107 14.40 5.48 7.10
C LEU A 107 13.06 4.90 7.62
N GLN A 108 13.00 4.71 8.92
CA GLN A 108 11.86 4.15 9.66
C GLN A 108 11.20 5.26 10.46
N ILE A 109 9.88 5.39 10.31
CA ILE A 109 9.04 6.31 11.06
C ILE A 109 8.24 5.47 12.05
N LEU A 110 8.52 5.62 13.34
CA LEU A 110 7.89 4.82 14.39
C LEU A 110 6.94 5.69 15.21
N ASN A 111 5.73 5.19 15.48
CA ASN A 111 4.78 5.84 16.38
C ASN A 111 5.10 5.47 17.82
N VAL A 112 5.51 6.44 18.63
CA VAL A 112 6.04 6.22 19.98
C VAL A 112 5.00 5.54 20.88
N GLU A 113 3.76 6.01 20.86
CA GLU A 113 2.69 5.41 21.65
C GLU A 113 2.37 3.97 21.23
N GLN A 114 2.32 3.69 19.94
CA GLN A 114 2.03 2.34 19.44
C GLN A 114 3.15 1.36 19.80
N VAL A 115 4.40 1.78 19.63
CA VAL A 115 5.58 1.01 20.04
C VAL A 115 5.53 0.74 21.54
N GLN A 116 5.30 1.76 22.36
CA GLN A 116 5.25 1.61 23.81
C GLN A 116 4.15 0.63 24.23
N ARG A 117 2.94 0.73 23.67
CA ARG A 117 1.84 -0.20 23.95
C ARG A 117 2.20 -1.64 23.57
N ALA A 118 2.79 -1.86 22.40
CA ALA A 118 3.19 -3.20 21.95
C ALA A 118 4.25 -3.80 22.89
N VAL A 119 5.23 -3.00 23.32
CA VAL A 119 6.29 -3.43 24.23
C VAL A 119 5.75 -3.73 25.63
N ASP A 120 4.86 -2.89 26.16
CA ASP A 120 4.28 -3.11 27.49
C ASP A 120 3.40 -4.35 27.53
N GLN A 121 2.58 -4.57 26.49
CA GLN A 121 1.82 -5.80 26.33
C GLN A 121 2.73 -7.03 26.27
N ALA A 122 3.83 -6.94 25.53
CA ALA A 122 4.80 -8.01 25.41
C ALA A 122 5.51 -8.33 26.74
N LYS A 123 5.84 -7.32 27.55
CA LYS A 123 6.47 -7.49 28.86
C LYS A 123 5.52 -8.04 29.91
N ALA A 124 4.23 -7.71 29.82
CA ALA A 124 3.22 -8.20 30.76
C ALA A 124 2.86 -9.68 30.53
N ALA A 125 3.05 -10.20 29.32
CA ALA A 125 2.75 -11.58 28.98
C ALA A 125 3.88 -12.54 29.39
N PRO A 126 3.56 -13.76 29.87
CA PRO A 126 4.57 -14.79 30.11
C PRO A 126 5.22 -15.21 28.77
N PRO A 127 6.51 -15.58 28.77
CA PRO A 127 7.21 -16.02 27.56
C PRO A 127 6.49 -17.22 26.92
N PRO A 128 6.40 -17.27 25.58
CA PRO A 128 5.71 -18.35 24.89
C PRO A 128 6.50 -19.66 25.02
N VAL A 129 5.81 -20.78 25.21
CA VAL A 129 6.42 -22.12 25.15
C VAL A 129 6.93 -22.41 23.73
N LYS A 130 6.25 -21.89 22.71
CA LYS A 130 6.66 -21.93 21.30
C LYS A 130 6.40 -20.56 20.67
N SER A 131 7.48 -19.91 20.24
CA SER A 131 7.45 -18.68 19.44
C SER A 131 7.06 -18.99 17.99
N LEU A 132 6.42 -18.04 17.31
CA LEU A 132 6.18 -18.08 15.87
C LEU A 132 7.50 -18.12 15.09
N PHE A 133 8.50 -17.38 15.56
CA PHE A 133 9.82 -17.30 14.95
C PHE A 133 10.85 -18.07 15.78
N ALA A 134 11.52 -19.04 15.13
CA ALA A 134 12.60 -19.83 15.71
C ALA A 134 14.00 -19.24 15.44
N ASN A 135 14.11 -18.27 14.54
CA ASN A 135 15.36 -17.58 14.18
C ASN A 135 15.92 -16.82 15.38
N ASP A 136 17.23 -16.58 15.42
CA ASP A 136 17.90 -15.77 16.44
C ASP A 136 17.55 -14.26 16.32
N ASP A 137 17.88 -13.48 17.35
CA ASP A 137 17.52 -12.06 17.41
C ASP A 137 18.19 -11.25 16.29
N ASP A 138 19.46 -11.52 16.01
CA ASP A 138 20.22 -10.81 14.98
C ASP A 138 19.59 -11.03 13.60
N THR A 139 19.15 -12.25 13.30
CA THR A 139 18.41 -12.55 12.07
C THR A 139 17.11 -11.75 11.98
N ILE A 140 16.32 -11.67 13.07
CA ILE A 140 15.07 -10.90 13.07
C ILE A 140 15.33 -9.40 12.89
N LEU A 141 16.34 -8.87 13.58
CA LEU A 141 16.75 -7.47 13.46
C LEU A 141 17.27 -7.15 12.05
N SER A 142 17.99 -8.07 11.40
CA SER A 142 18.53 -7.87 10.04
C SER A 142 17.46 -7.56 8.99
N PHE A 143 16.22 -7.98 9.23
CA PHE A 143 15.08 -7.68 8.36
C PHE A 143 14.44 -6.31 8.59
N GLY A 144 15.03 -5.46 9.43
CA GLY A 144 14.53 -4.11 9.69
C GLY A 144 13.61 -4.00 10.90
N VAL A 145 13.51 -5.02 11.74
CA VAL A 145 12.72 -4.94 12.98
C VAL A 145 13.43 -3.98 13.95
N PRO A 146 12.78 -2.91 14.41
CA PRO A 146 13.36 -2.03 15.41
C PRO A 146 13.66 -2.81 16.70
N ALA A 147 14.85 -2.64 17.27
CA ALA A 147 15.27 -3.36 18.47
C ALA A 147 14.29 -3.19 19.64
N VAL A 148 13.67 -2.02 19.75
CA VAL A 148 12.63 -1.73 20.75
C VAL A 148 11.39 -2.62 20.61
N LEU A 149 11.05 -3.07 19.40
CA LEU A 149 9.89 -3.93 19.10
C LEU A 149 10.22 -5.43 19.16
N LEU A 150 11.49 -5.83 19.27
CA LEU A 150 11.89 -7.23 19.35
C LEU A 150 11.17 -8.02 20.45
N PRO A 151 10.95 -7.49 21.68
CA PRO A 151 10.16 -8.20 22.69
C PRO A 151 8.73 -8.53 22.23
N ALA A 152 8.10 -7.63 21.46
CA ALA A 152 6.75 -7.85 20.93
C ALA A 152 6.76 -8.94 19.85
N VAL A 153 7.74 -8.92 18.95
CA VAL A 153 7.92 -9.96 17.91
C VAL A 153 8.15 -11.33 18.54
N ARG A 154 8.92 -11.40 19.63
CA ARG A 154 9.21 -12.66 20.36
C ARG A 154 8.02 -13.24 21.10
N GLN A 155 6.98 -12.44 21.36
CA GLN A 155 5.75 -12.91 22.00
C GLN A 155 4.74 -13.51 21.02
N LEU A 156 4.96 -13.36 19.71
CA LEU A 156 4.06 -13.86 18.69
C LEU A 156 4.04 -15.39 18.69
N ARG A 157 2.83 -15.95 18.62
CA ARG A 157 2.57 -17.41 18.57
C ARG A 157 1.84 -17.79 17.27
N THR A 158 1.15 -16.85 16.64
CA THR A 158 0.32 -17.08 15.46
C THR A 158 0.47 -15.96 14.44
N LYS A 159 0.18 -16.26 13.17
CA LYS A 159 0.14 -15.27 12.08
C LYS A 159 -0.90 -14.17 12.31
N VAL A 160 -1.98 -14.46 13.03
CA VAL A 160 -3.01 -13.47 13.39
C VAL A 160 -2.42 -12.40 14.30
N GLN A 161 -1.64 -12.80 15.31
CA GLN A 161 -0.95 -11.85 16.20
C GLN A 161 0.10 -11.04 15.44
N LEU A 162 0.77 -11.63 14.43
CA LEU A 162 1.68 -10.89 13.56
C LEU A 162 0.94 -9.77 12.81
N SER A 163 -0.25 -10.04 12.27
CA SER A 163 -1.05 -9.03 11.56
C SER A 163 -1.48 -7.85 12.45
N GLU A 164 -1.55 -8.01 13.77
CA GLU A 164 -1.82 -6.90 14.69
C GLU A 164 -0.65 -5.89 14.77
N LEU A 165 0.55 -6.29 14.33
CA LEU A 165 1.74 -5.42 14.27
C LEU A 165 1.94 -4.71 12.92
N GLU A 166 1.07 -4.92 11.91
CA GLU A 166 1.21 -4.32 10.56
C GLU A 166 1.33 -2.79 10.59
N GLY A 167 0.58 -2.14 11.49
CA GLY A 167 0.61 -0.68 11.66
C GLY A 167 1.62 -0.18 12.70
N VAL A 168 2.43 -1.06 13.28
CA VAL A 168 3.41 -0.75 14.33
C VAL A 168 4.84 -0.97 13.84
N LEU A 169 5.06 -2.05 13.08
CA LEU A 169 6.35 -2.36 12.48
C LEU A 169 6.58 -1.53 11.21
N PRO A 170 7.85 -1.23 10.88
CA PRO A 170 8.21 -0.83 9.53
C PRO A 170 7.72 -1.87 8.52
N ILE A 171 7.13 -1.42 7.41
CA ILE A 171 6.50 -2.30 6.42
C ILE A 171 7.46 -3.38 5.90
N GLU A 172 8.72 -3.02 5.69
CA GLU A 172 9.75 -3.93 5.19
C GLU A 172 10.02 -5.08 6.17
N ALA A 173 10.03 -4.76 7.46
CA ALA A 173 10.21 -5.72 8.54
C ALA A 173 8.97 -6.61 8.69
N TYR A 174 7.78 -6.01 8.65
CA TYR A 174 6.53 -6.77 8.70
C TYR A 174 6.43 -7.80 7.58
N GLU A 175 6.74 -7.40 6.34
CA GLU A 175 6.69 -8.31 5.19
C GLU A 175 7.70 -9.45 5.30
N ALA A 176 8.94 -9.16 5.70
CA ALA A 176 9.94 -10.19 5.93
C ALA A 176 9.48 -11.20 7.01
N LEU A 177 8.90 -10.70 8.10
CA LEU A 177 8.33 -11.54 9.15
C LEU A 177 7.14 -12.38 8.66
N VAL A 178 6.31 -11.85 7.75
CA VAL A 178 5.23 -12.63 7.14
C VAL A 178 5.80 -13.83 6.38
N TRP A 179 6.84 -13.64 5.56
CA TRP A 179 7.46 -14.74 4.81
C TRP A 179 8.11 -15.78 5.73
N LEU A 180 8.85 -15.33 6.75
CA LEU A 180 9.40 -16.24 7.75
C LEU A 180 8.29 -17.03 8.47
N ALA A 181 7.14 -16.41 8.75
CA ALA A 181 6.01 -17.07 9.37
C ALA A 181 5.29 -18.05 8.43
N GLU A 182 5.39 -17.87 7.12
CA GLU A 182 4.95 -18.84 6.10
C GLU A 182 5.90 -20.04 5.96
N GLY A 183 7.10 -19.97 6.57
CA GLY A 183 8.08 -21.05 6.58
C GLY A 183 9.16 -20.93 5.51
N GLU A 184 9.28 -19.77 4.86
CA GLU A 184 10.37 -19.49 3.94
C GLU A 184 11.72 -19.46 4.68
N SER A 185 12.79 -19.87 3.99
CA SER A 185 14.13 -19.87 4.58
C SER A 185 14.67 -18.45 4.76
N VAL A 186 15.59 -18.25 5.71
CA VAL A 186 16.21 -16.93 5.94
C VAL A 186 16.93 -16.45 4.68
N GLU A 187 17.61 -17.37 3.99
CA GLU A 187 18.32 -17.12 2.76
C GLU A 187 17.39 -16.66 1.65
N ASP A 188 16.24 -17.33 1.47
CA ASP A 188 15.25 -16.95 0.46
C ASP A 188 14.65 -15.58 0.79
N VAL A 189 14.24 -15.35 2.04
CA VAL A 189 13.71 -14.03 2.47
C VAL A 189 14.76 -12.93 2.28
N ARG A 190 16.04 -13.18 2.60
CA ARG A 190 17.13 -12.22 2.34
C ARG A 190 17.33 -11.98 0.85
N GLN A 191 17.29 -13.02 0.02
CA GLN A 191 17.41 -12.88 -1.42
C GLN A 191 16.24 -12.07 -1.98
N TYR A 192 15.02 -12.31 -1.50
CA TYR A 192 13.86 -11.49 -1.86
C TYR A 192 14.08 -10.05 -1.42
N VAL A 193 14.32 -9.78 -0.14
CA VAL A 193 14.54 -8.42 0.40
C VAL A 193 15.68 -7.70 -0.32
N GLY A 194 16.79 -8.39 -0.60
CA GLY A 194 17.94 -7.87 -1.34
C GLY A 194 17.65 -7.59 -2.81
N MET A 195 16.92 -8.48 -3.51
CA MET A 195 16.48 -8.23 -4.89
C MET A 195 15.57 -7.00 -4.97
N LEU A 196 14.69 -6.80 -3.99
CA LEU A 196 13.83 -5.62 -3.92
C LEU A 196 14.68 -4.35 -3.74
N ALA A 197 15.65 -4.35 -2.82
CA ALA A 197 16.57 -3.24 -2.60
C ALA A 197 17.43 -2.92 -3.85
N GLU A 198 17.92 -3.94 -4.57
CA GLU A 198 18.64 -3.75 -5.82
C GLU A 198 17.76 -3.19 -6.95
N GLN A 199 16.52 -3.66 -7.09
CA GLN A 199 15.59 -3.12 -8.09
C GLN A 199 15.23 -1.67 -7.81
N GLU A 200 15.10 -1.31 -6.54
CA GLU A 200 14.86 0.06 -6.09
C GLU A 200 16.05 0.97 -6.39
N SER A 201 17.27 0.52 -6.08
CA SER A 201 18.50 1.23 -6.44
C SER A 201 18.64 1.36 -7.96
N LYS A 202 18.28 0.33 -8.73
CA LYS A 202 18.27 0.37 -10.22
C LYS A 202 17.22 1.33 -10.78
N LEU A 203 16.03 1.43 -10.17
CA LEU A 203 15.01 2.40 -10.56
C LEU A 203 15.45 3.82 -10.24
N ALA A 204 16.00 4.05 -9.04
CA ALA A 204 16.52 5.35 -8.63
C ALA A 204 17.73 5.81 -9.47
N SER A 205 18.58 4.87 -9.91
CA SER A 205 19.79 5.16 -10.72
C SER A 205 19.53 5.22 -12.23
N ALA A 206 18.51 4.55 -12.76
CA ALA A 206 18.13 4.63 -14.17
C ALA A 206 17.62 6.02 -14.61
N GLU A 207 17.35 6.90 -13.64
CA GLU A 207 16.89 8.28 -13.86
C GLU A 207 18.00 9.33 -13.62
N LEU A 208 19.27 8.93 -13.43
CA LEU A 208 20.37 9.84 -13.08
C LEU A 208 21.62 9.78 -13.99
N SER A 209 22.25 10.93 -14.19
CA SER A 209 23.60 11.11 -14.75
C SER A 209 24.70 10.90 -13.69
N GLN A 210 25.85 10.35 -14.10
CA GLN A 210 26.92 9.72 -13.29
C GLN A 210 27.64 10.55 -12.18
N GLU A 211 27.20 11.73 -11.78
CA GLU A 211 28.03 12.63 -10.93
C GLU A 211 27.52 12.94 -9.51
N ASP A 212 26.36 12.44 -9.08
CA ASP A 212 25.80 12.75 -7.73
C ASP A 212 25.49 11.47 -6.89
N THR A 213 26.39 10.48 -6.93
CA THR A 213 26.31 9.16 -6.27
C THR A 213 26.58 9.22 -4.76
N SER A 214 25.93 10.11 -4.02
CA SER A 214 26.04 10.10 -2.56
C SER A 214 24.73 10.45 -1.84
N ILE A 215 24.32 9.53 -0.97
CA ILE A 215 23.37 9.66 0.14
C ILE A 215 21.88 9.54 -0.25
N ALA A 216 21.47 9.86 -1.48
CA ALA A 216 20.09 9.64 -1.96
C ALA A 216 19.82 8.22 -2.50
N GLU A 217 20.86 7.45 -2.85
CA GLU A 217 20.73 6.09 -3.39
C GLU A 217 20.48 5.02 -2.32
N ASN A 218 20.61 5.39 -1.04
CA ASN A 218 20.65 4.44 0.07
C ASN A 218 19.40 4.42 0.95
N GLN A 219 18.48 5.38 0.78
CA GLN A 219 17.18 5.32 1.45
C GLN A 219 16.24 4.51 0.57
N SER A 220 15.70 3.41 1.10
CA SER A 220 14.79 2.52 0.37
C SER A 220 13.74 3.31 -0.42
N ALA A 221 13.74 3.17 -1.75
CA ALA A 221 12.78 3.82 -2.64
C ALA A 221 11.32 3.39 -2.36
N ARG A 222 11.10 2.40 -1.47
CA ARG A 222 9.79 1.98 -0.97
C ARG A 222 8.99 3.07 -0.26
N ARG A 223 9.68 3.99 0.42
CA ARG A 223 9.01 5.01 1.25
C ARG A 223 9.11 6.42 0.67
N PHE A 224 10.07 6.70 -0.20
CA PHE A 224 10.34 8.07 -0.62
C PHE A 224 10.49 8.17 -2.13
N SER A 225 9.69 9.03 -2.74
CA SER A 225 9.95 9.49 -4.10
C SER A 225 10.86 10.70 -4.02
N ARG A 226 12.08 10.58 -4.55
CA ARG A 226 12.91 11.75 -4.84
C ARG A 226 12.21 12.56 -5.94
N VAL A 227 12.39 13.87 -5.90
CA VAL A 227 11.82 14.81 -6.86
C VAL A 227 12.96 15.54 -7.55
N ASP A 228 13.18 15.24 -8.82
CA ASP A 228 14.29 15.76 -9.62
C ASP A 228 13.89 16.95 -10.50
N SER A 229 12.60 17.14 -10.81
CA SER A 229 12.11 18.33 -11.53
C SER A 229 10.77 18.86 -11.03
N ASP A 230 10.43 20.12 -11.32
CA ASP A 230 9.13 20.69 -10.91
C ASP A 230 7.96 20.04 -11.66
N ASP A 231 8.20 19.56 -12.88
CA ASP A 231 7.21 18.79 -13.65
C ASP A 231 6.93 17.44 -13.00
N GLU A 232 7.97 16.77 -12.50
CA GLU A 232 7.84 15.54 -11.75
C GLU A 232 7.13 15.76 -10.41
N LEU A 233 7.47 16.85 -9.71
CA LEU A 233 6.78 17.26 -8.48
C LEU A 233 5.27 17.43 -8.71
N ASP A 234 4.91 18.10 -9.80
CA ASP A 234 3.51 18.31 -10.16
C ASP A 234 2.82 16.97 -10.46
N ARG A 235 3.46 16.07 -11.22
CA ARG A 235 2.91 14.73 -11.46
C ARG A 235 2.68 13.97 -10.16
N ILE A 236 3.69 13.97 -9.28
CA ILE A 236 3.65 13.29 -7.99
C ILE A 236 2.49 13.84 -7.15
N LEU A 237 2.40 15.15 -6.97
CA LEU A 237 1.42 15.76 -6.07
C LEU A 237 0.01 15.90 -6.68
N SER A 238 -0.15 15.79 -8.01
CA SER A 238 -1.45 15.91 -8.69
C SER A 238 -2.10 14.58 -9.04
N ALA A 239 -1.33 13.50 -9.00
CA ALA A 239 -1.82 12.14 -9.15
C ALA A 239 -2.96 11.85 -8.15
N PRO A 240 -4.17 11.43 -8.63
CA PRO A 240 -5.21 10.88 -7.78
C PRO A 240 -4.63 9.83 -6.81
N LEU A 241 -5.15 9.74 -5.59
CA LEU A 241 -4.71 8.74 -4.60
C LEU A 241 -4.70 7.33 -5.19
N GLU A 242 -5.64 7.06 -6.10
CA GLU A 242 -5.73 5.81 -6.84
C GLU A 242 -4.52 5.52 -7.72
N GLN A 243 -3.78 6.53 -8.20
CA GLN A 243 -2.51 6.41 -8.96
C GLN A 243 -1.31 6.06 -8.07
N TRP A 244 -1.30 6.52 -6.81
CA TRP A 244 -0.28 6.13 -5.81
C TRP A 244 -0.50 4.70 -5.29
N ARG A 245 -1.77 4.31 -5.20
CA ARG A 245 -2.18 2.92 -5.04
C ARG A 245 -1.82 2.03 -6.24
N VAL A 246 -1.15 2.54 -7.27
CA VAL A 246 -0.68 1.78 -8.43
C VAL A 246 0.83 1.56 -8.38
N PHE A 247 1.49 1.98 -7.30
CA PHE A 247 2.80 1.46 -6.98
C PHE A 247 2.62 0.11 -6.31
N LEU A 248 2.79 -0.95 -7.09
CA LEU A 248 2.92 -2.29 -6.56
C LEU A 248 4.13 -2.34 -5.65
N HIS A 249 3.91 -2.83 -4.43
CA HIS A 249 5.03 -3.32 -3.64
C HIS A 249 5.83 -4.31 -4.50
N PRO A 250 7.17 -4.28 -4.54
CA PRO A 250 7.89 -5.07 -5.53
C PRO A 250 7.67 -6.61 -5.42
N LEU A 251 7.21 -7.14 -4.27
CA LEU A 251 6.65 -8.51 -4.17
C LEU A 251 5.36 -8.69 -5.00
N GLN A 252 4.44 -7.73 -4.94
CA GLN A 252 3.26 -7.68 -5.79
C GLN A 252 3.65 -7.52 -7.26
N LYS A 253 4.70 -6.75 -7.56
CA LYS A 253 5.26 -6.59 -8.92
C LYS A 253 5.78 -7.90 -9.48
N GLN A 254 6.52 -8.68 -8.71
CA GLN A 254 6.95 -10.02 -9.13
C GLN A 254 5.75 -10.91 -9.45
N MET A 255 4.73 -10.95 -8.57
CA MET A 255 3.49 -11.71 -8.82
C MET A 255 2.79 -11.27 -10.11
N THR A 256 2.84 -9.97 -10.46
CA THR A 256 2.25 -9.48 -11.72
C THR A 256 3.06 -9.81 -12.96
N GLN A 257 4.38 -10.01 -12.83
CA GLN A 257 5.29 -10.23 -13.94
C GLN A 257 5.54 -11.72 -14.24
N GLN A 258 5.42 -12.60 -13.24
CA GLN A 258 5.70 -14.01 -13.37
C GLN A 258 4.72 -14.72 -14.33
N SER A 259 5.21 -15.69 -15.09
CA SER A 259 4.35 -16.59 -15.87
C SER A 259 3.90 -17.76 -14.99
N PHE A 260 2.59 -18.02 -14.95
CA PHE A 260 2.02 -19.17 -14.24
C PHE A 260 1.54 -20.18 -15.27
N SER A 261 1.84 -21.46 -15.07
CA SER A 261 1.45 -22.55 -15.98
C SER A 261 -0.01 -23.00 -15.81
N GLY A 262 -0.80 -22.30 -14.98
CA GLY A 262 -2.19 -22.66 -14.68
C GLY A 262 -2.90 -21.68 -13.74
N PRO A 263 -4.09 -22.05 -13.26
CA PRO A 263 -4.87 -21.23 -12.33
C PRO A 263 -4.05 -20.88 -11.09
N THR A 264 -4.07 -19.60 -10.70
CA THR A 264 -3.26 -19.07 -9.59
C THR A 264 -4.16 -18.33 -8.61
N LEU A 265 -4.04 -18.64 -7.32
CA LEU A 265 -4.76 -17.97 -6.24
C LEU A 265 -3.80 -17.05 -5.48
N VAL A 266 -4.17 -15.78 -5.34
CA VAL A 266 -3.43 -14.80 -4.54
C VAL A 266 -4.22 -14.52 -3.26
N LEU A 267 -3.60 -14.82 -2.11
CA LEU A 267 -4.17 -14.59 -0.77
C LEU A 267 -3.48 -13.39 -0.10
N GLY A 268 -4.19 -12.74 0.82
CA GLY A 268 -3.66 -11.61 1.58
C GLY A 268 -4.73 -10.96 2.45
N GLY A 269 -4.32 -10.33 3.56
CA GLY A 269 -5.20 -9.64 4.50
C GLY A 269 -6.02 -8.51 3.86
N ALA A 270 -7.03 -7.99 4.57
CA ALA A 270 -7.76 -6.80 4.12
C ALA A 270 -6.77 -5.63 3.95
N GLY A 271 -6.87 -4.87 2.86
CA GLY A 271 -5.99 -3.73 2.61
C GLY A 271 -4.64 -4.03 1.94
N THR A 272 -4.21 -5.29 1.83
CA THR A 272 -2.87 -5.67 1.29
C THR A 272 -2.70 -5.55 -0.23
N GLY A 273 -3.50 -4.72 -0.91
CA GLY A 273 -3.32 -4.40 -2.33
C GLY A 273 -3.64 -5.50 -3.35
N LYS A 274 -4.38 -6.56 -2.98
CA LYS A 274 -4.77 -7.65 -3.90
C LYS A 274 -5.43 -7.15 -5.20
N THR A 275 -6.35 -6.19 -5.11
CA THR A 275 -7.02 -5.63 -6.28
C THR A 275 -6.04 -4.89 -7.19
N ILE A 276 -5.01 -4.25 -6.60
CA ILE A 276 -3.95 -3.55 -7.34
C ILE A 276 -3.09 -4.57 -8.08
N VAL A 277 -2.66 -5.64 -7.41
CA VAL A 277 -1.97 -6.79 -8.04
C VAL A 277 -2.74 -7.30 -9.26
N ALA A 278 -4.05 -7.50 -9.10
CA ALA A 278 -4.91 -7.98 -10.17
C ALA A 278 -4.96 -6.98 -11.36
N MET A 279 -5.05 -5.67 -11.10
CA MET A 279 -5.10 -4.65 -12.16
C MET A 279 -3.79 -4.62 -12.98
N HIS A 280 -2.65 -4.62 -12.30
CA HIS A 280 -1.36 -4.69 -12.99
C HIS A 280 -1.13 -6.00 -13.72
N ARG A 281 -1.62 -7.12 -13.17
CA ARG A 281 -1.57 -8.40 -13.85
C ARG A 281 -2.41 -8.35 -15.13
N ALA A 282 -3.60 -7.75 -15.09
CA ALA A 282 -4.44 -7.57 -16.26
C ALA A 282 -3.73 -6.75 -17.35
N ARG A 283 -3.10 -5.62 -16.98
CA ARG A 283 -2.26 -4.83 -17.89
C ARG A 283 -1.12 -5.65 -18.49
N LYS A 284 -0.39 -6.39 -17.66
CA LYS A 284 0.75 -7.21 -18.12
C LYS A 284 0.29 -8.28 -19.12
N LEU A 285 -0.81 -8.96 -18.82
CA LEU A 285 -1.40 -9.94 -19.73
C LEU A 285 -1.81 -9.29 -21.05
N ALA A 286 -2.54 -8.17 -21.00
CA ALA A 286 -2.96 -7.43 -22.19
C ALA A 286 -1.80 -6.98 -23.09
N SER A 287 -0.64 -6.66 -22.52
CA SER A 287 0.58 -6.33 -23.27
C SER A 287 1.24 -7.52 -23.98
N SER A 288 0.93 -8.75 -23.55
CA SER A 288 1.63 -9.98 -23.96
C SER A 288 0.79 -10.97 -24.77
N ILE A 289 -0.53 -10.83 -24.74
CA ILE A 289 -1.46 -11.68 -25.51
C ILE A 289 -1.48 -11.32 -27.00
N GLN A 290 -1.90 -12.28 -27.82
CA GLN A 290 -2.13 -12.09 -29.25
C GLN A 290 -3.19 -11.01 -29.50
N SER A 291 -3.14 -10.36 -30.67
CA SER A 291 -3.97 -9.17 -30.97
C SER A 291 -5.47 -9.43 -31.02
N ASP A 292 -5.89 -10.68 -31.18
CA ASP A 292 -7.29 -11.14 -31.23
C ASP A 292 -7.84 -11.57 -29.86
N MET A 293 -7.00 -11.63 -28.82
CA MET A 293 -7.40 -12.02 -27.47
C MET A 293 -7.66 -10.82 -26.58
N ARG A 294 -8.46 -11.03 -25.53
CA ARG A 294 -8.77 -10.03 -24.50
C ARG A 294 -8.62 -10.60 -23.10
N VAL A 295 -8.30 -9.72 -22.14
CA VAL A 295 -8.27 -10.01 -20.71
C VAL A 295 -9.61 -9.61 -20.10
N LEU A 296 -10.29 -10.54 -19.45
CA LEU A 296 -11.45 -10.25 -18.61
C LEU A 296 -10.98 -9.98 -17.17
N PHE A 297 -11.26 -8.78 -16.66
CA PHE A 297 -11.19 -8.47 -15.24
C PHE A 297 -12.62 -8.48 -14.67
N THR A 298 -12.88 -9.34 -13.69
CA THR A 298 -14.21 -9.40 -13.07
C THR A 298 -14.21 -9.23 -11.56
N THR A 299 -15.32 -8.70 -11.04
CA THR A 299 -15.57 -8.45 -9.63
C THR A 299 -17.06 -8.58 -9.31
N PHE A 300 -17.43 -8.58 -8.02
CA PHE A 300 -18.80 -8.85 -7.60
C PHE A 300 -19.75 -7.67 -7.84
N THR A 301 -19.34 -6.45 -7.50
CA THR A 301 -20.22 -5.27 -7.51
C THR A 301 -19.95 -4.36 -8.70
N LYS A 302 -21.02 -3.71 -9.19
CA LYS A 302 -20.95 -2.72 -10.27
C LYS A 302 -20.01 -1.56 -9.94
N ASN A 303 -20.15 -0.96 -8.76
CA ASN A 303 -19.32 0.17 -8.34
C ASN A 303 -17.82 -0.18 -8.30
N LEU A 304 -17.46 -1.40 -7.87
CA LEU A 304 -16.06 -1.82 -7.87
C LEU A 304 -15.52 -2.03 -9.28
N ALA A 305 -16.34 -2.56 -10.20
CA ALA A 305 -15.97 -2.70 -11.60
C ALA A 305 -15.72 -1.32 -12.25
N GLU A 306 -16.60 -0.36 -12.02
CA GLU A 306 -16.46 1.02 -12.52
C GLU A 306 -15.20 1.70 -11.96
N ASN A 307 -14.95 1.55 -10.66
CA ASN A 307 -13.73 2.09 -10.03
C ASN A 307 -12.45 1.45 -10.60
N VAL A 308 -12.42 0.12 -10.73
CA VAL A 308 -11.27 -0.59 -11.31
C VAL A 308 -11.03 -0.15 -12.75
N LYS A 309 -12.10 0.01 -13.54
CA LYS A 309 -12.01 0.49 -14.92
C LYS A 309 -11.38 1.88 -14.99
N SER A 310 -11.85 2.83 -14.17
CA SER A 310 -11.28 4.19 -14.12
C SER A 310 -9.79 4.20 -13.75
N VAL A 311 -9.38 3.33 -12.83
CA VAL A 311 -7.95 3.18 -12.48
C VAL A 311 -7.15 2.56 -13.62
N LEU A 312 -7.68 1.53 -14.28
CA LEU A 312 -7.03 0.88 -15.42
C LEU A 312 -6.90 1.79 -16.64
N GLU A 313 -7.91 2.61 -16.94
CA GLU A 313 -7.84 3.64 -18.00
C GLU A 313 -6.71 4.65 -17.78
N THR A 314 -6.30 4.82 -16.53
CA THR A 314 -5.20 5.71 -16.16
C THR A 314 -3.85 5.00 -16.09
N LEU A 315 -3.86 3.70 -15.75
CA LEU A 315 -2.66 2.85 -15.64
C LEU A 315 -2.19 2.30 -16.99
N CYS A 316 -3.11 2.05 -17.92
CA CYS A 316 -2.87 1.46 -19.22
C CYS A 316 -2.77 2.54 -20.31
N GLY A 317 -1.98 2.27 -21.34
CA GLY A 317 -2.07 2.96 -22.64
C GLY A 317 -2.94 2.13 -23.58
N ASP A 318 -2.38 1.80 -24.75
CA ASP A 318 -3.02 0.97 -25.78
C ASP A 318 -3.47 -0.41 -25.25
N GLU A 319 -2.89 -0.90 -24.14
CA GLU A 319 -3.29 -2.15 -23.52
C GLU A 319 -4.76 -2.15 -23.07
N MET A 320 -5.32 -0.97 -22.76
CA MET A 320 -6.69 -0.83 -22.28
C MET A 320 -7.72 -1.35 -23.29
N GLU A 321 -7.45 -1.24 -24.60
CA GLU A 321 -8.33 -1.75 -25.66
C GLU A 321 -8.55 -3.27 -25.60
N ARG A 322 -7.66 -3.98 -24.89
CA ARG A 322 -7.69 -5.44 -24.74
C ARG A 322 -8.13 -5.88 -23.36
N ILE A 323 -8.57 -4.97 -22.49
CA ILE A 323 -9.03 -5.29 -21.13
C ILE A 323 -10.52 -4.98 -21.01
N ASP A 324 -11.32 -6.02 -20.82
CA ASP A 324 -12.74 -5.90 -20.52
C ASP A 324 -12.94 -5.99 -19.00
N VAL A 325 -13.47 -4.91 -18.40
CA VAL A 325 -13.77 -4.85 -16.96
C VAL A 325 -15.28 -4.94 -16.77
N GLN A 326 -15.75 -6.00 -16.11
CA GLN A 326 -17.19 -6.27 -15.93
C GLN A 326 -17.47 -6.86 -14.56
N HIS A 327 -18.63 -6.57 -13.98
CA HIS A 327 -19.08 -7.33 -12.81
C HIS A 327 -19.68 -8.69 -13.23
N VAL A 328 -19.67 -9.68 -12.34
CA VAL A 328 -20.04 -11.08 -12.67
C VAL A 328 -21.41 -11.19 -13.35
N HIS A 329 -22.43 -10.50 -12.83
CA HIS A 329 -23.78 -10.53 -13.40
C HIS A 329 -23.87 -9.93 -14.82
N GLU A 330 -23.11 -8.87 -15.11
CA GLU A 330 -23.08 -8.26 -16.44
C GLU A 330 -22.41 -9.20 -17.44
N HIS A 331 -21.31 -9.83 -17.03
CA HIS A 331 -20.64 -10.82 -17.86
C HIS A 331 -21.57 -12.01 -18.18
N ALA A 332 -22.24 -12.56 -17.16
CA ALA A 332 -23.21 -13.65 -17.34
C ALA A 332 -24.36 -13.26 -18.28
N MET A 333 -24.92 -12.05 -18.11
CA MET A 333 -25.99 -11.55 -18.98
C MET A 333 -25.54 -11.32 -20.42
N SER A 334 -24.31 -10.85 -20.62
CA SER A 334 -23.75 -10.68 -21.96
C SER A 334 -23.67 -12.02 -22.70
N TRP A 335 -23.25 -13.09 -22.00
CA TRP A 335 -23.14 -14.43 -22.55
C TRP A 335 -24.52 -15.05 -22.83
N LEU A 336 -25.48 -14.92 -21.90
CA LEU A 336 -26.84 -15.45 -22.07
C LEU A 336 -27.56 -14.83 -23.26
N ARG A 337 -27.40 -13.52 -23.47
CA ARG A 337 -27.99 -12.82 -24.63
C ARG A 337 -27.48 -13.33 -25.96
N THR A 338 -26.26 -13.86 -26.03
CA THR A 338 -25.73 -14.54 -27.23
C THR A 338 -26.49 -15.82 -27.57
N SER A 339 -27.11 -16.45 -26.57
CA SER A 339 -27.84 -17.72 -26.72
C SER A 339 -29.33 -17.53 -26.99
N GLY A 340 -29.84 -16.28 -26.92
CA GLY A 340 -31.23 -15.94 -27.23
C GLY A 340 -31.81 -14.85 -26.32
N PRO A 341 -33.08 -14.47 -26.54
CA PRO A 341 -33.78 -13.51 -25.68
C PRO A 341 -33.80 -14.01 -24.23
N THR A 342 -33.18 -13.24 -23.34
CA THR A 342 -33.08 -13.59 -21.91
C THR A 342 -33.74 -12.50 -21.09
N GLN A 343 -34.65 -12.89 -20.19
CA GLN A 343 -35.21 -12.02 -19.15
C GLN A 343 -34.73 -12.49 -17.78
N VAL A 344 -34.39 -11.53 -16.92
CA VAL A 344 -34.07 -11.79 -15.52
C VAL A 344 -35.37 -11.70 -14.75
N ALA A 345 -35.75 -12.80 -14.11
CA ALA A 345 -36.93 -12.81 -13.25
C ALA A 345 -36.69 -11.94 -12.01
N THR A 346 -37.68 -11.15 -11.67
CA THR A 346 -37.77 -10.42 -10.41
C THR A 346 -38.10 -11.35 -9.27
N ASP A 347 -37.85 -10.92 -8.03
CA ASP A 347 -38.22 -11.70 -6.84
C ASP A 347 -39.73 -12.00 -6.80
N GLU A 348 -40.58 -11.09 -7.30
CA GLU A 348 -42.03 -11.29 -7.42
C GLU A 348 -42.37 -12.38 -8.45
N GLU A 349 -41.73 -12.38 -9.62
CA GLU A 349 -41.93 -13.41 -10.65
C GLU A 349 -41.44 -14.79 -10.17
N ILE A 350 -40.33 -14.82 -9.44
CA ILE A 350 -39.81 -16.05 -8.82
C ILE A 350 -40.78 -16.57 -7.76
N ALA A 351 -41.28 -15.70 -6.89
CA ALA A 351 -42.28 -16.06 -5.88
C ALA A 351 -43.56 -16.61 -6.53
N LEU A 352 -44.06 -15.93 -7.56
CA LEU A 352 -45.25 -16.37 -8.31
C LEU A 352 -45.03 -17.74 -8.98
N ALA A 353 -43.84 -18.00 -9.53
CA ALA A 353 -43.49 -19.28 -10.11
C ALA A 353 -43.46 -20.41 -9.06
N TRP A 354 -42.89 -20.14 -7.88
CA TRP A 354 -42.91 -21.09 -6.76
C TRP A 354 -44.33 -21.38 -6.26
N ASP A 355 -45.19 -20.35 -6.16
CA ASP A 355 -46.59 -20.52 -5.79
C ASP A 355 -47.35 -21.37 -6.81
N GLN A 356 -47.11 -21.17 -8.11
CA GLN A 356 -47.71 -21.98 -9.17
C GLN A 356 -47.26 -23.45 -9.10
N VAL A 357 -45.97 -23.70 -8.83
CA VAL A 357 -45.45 -25.07 -8.65
C VAL A 357 -46.03 -25.70 -7.37
N ALA A 358 -46.12 -24.95 -6.27
CA ALA A 358 -46.69 -25.43 -5.02
C ALA A 358 -48.18 -25.79 -5.17
N VAL A 359 -48.95 -24.98 -5.89
CA VAL A 359 -50.37 -25.23 -6.19
C VAL A 359 -50.54 -26.41 -7.16
N ALA A 360 -49.71 -26.52 -8.20
CA ALA A 360 -49.76 -27.64 -9.15
C ALA A 360 -49.30 -28.97 -8.54
N SER A 361 -48.37 -28.92 -7.58
CA SER A 361 -47.87 -30.11 -6.87
C SER A 361 -48.76 -30.54 -5.70
N ALA A 362 -49.66 -29.67 -5.23
CA ALA A 362 -50.60 -29.99 -4.15
C ALA A 362 -51.59 -31.10 -4.52
N SER A 363 -51.78 -31.39 -5.81
CA SER A 363 -52.60 -32.52 -6.28
C SER A 363 -51.86 -33.84 -6.43
N GLU A 364 -50.51 -33.89 -6.42
CA GLU A 364 -49.77 -35.14 -6.65
C GLU A 364 -48.69 -35.48 -5.61
N HIS A 365 -48.21 -34.54 -4.79
CA HIS A 365 -47.15 -34.84 -3.81
C HIS A 365 -47.43 -34.24 -2.43
N LEU A 366 -47.84 -35.11 -1.51
CA LEU A 366 -47.67 -34.92 -0.06
C LEU A 366 -46.17 -34.80 0.24
N PHE A 367 -45.64 -33.58 0.23
CA PHE A 367 -44.27 -33.32 0.72
C PHE A 367 -44.23 -33.56 2.23
N HIS A 368 -43.63 -34.69 2.64
CA HIS A 368 -43.25 -34.92 4.03
C HIS A 368 -42.21 -33.87 4.44
N ALA A 369 -42.58 -33.03 5.40
CA ALA A 369 -41.80 -31.91 5.94
C ALA A 369 -40.52 -32.34 6.68
N THR A 370 -39.50 -32.79 5.94
CA THR A 370 -38.19 -33.16 6.52
C THR A 370 -36.99 -32.70 5.70
N VAL A 371 -37.13 -31.65 4.88
CA VAL A 371 -35.96 -31.06 4.21
C VAL A 371 -35.36 -30.00 5.14
N LEU A 372 -34.28 -30.42 5.80
CA LEU A 372 -33.42 -29.67 6.70
C LEU A 372 -32.99 -28.32 6.10
N PHE A 373 -33.33 -27.24 6.81
CA PHE A 373 -32.60 -25.98 6.75
C PHE A 373 -31.18 -26.22 7.27
N GLN A 374 -30.19 -26.26 6.39
CA GLN A 374 -28.80 -26.09 6.79
C GLN A 374 -28.47 -24.61 6.72
N GLN A 375 -28.72 -23.91 7.84
CA GLN A 375 -28.16 -22.58 8.07
C GLN A 375 -26.64 -22.71 8.16
N ILE A 376 -25.97 -21.91 7.34
CA ILE A 376 -24.56 -21.58 7.47
C ILE A 376 -24.37 -20.86 8.81
N GLN A 377 -23.55 -21.44 9.70
CA GLN A 377 -22.84 -20.70 10.74
C GLN A 377 -21.43 -20.41 10.26
#